data_AF-A0A3M7B4Z6-F1
#
_entry.id   AF-A0A3M7B4Z6-F1
#
_cell.length_a   1.000
_cell.length_b   1.000
_cell.length_c   1.000
_cell.angle_alpha   90.00
_cell.angle_beta   90.00
_cell.angle_gamma   90.00
#
_symmetry.space_group_name_H-M   'P 1'
#
loop_
_entity.id
_entity.type
_entity.pdbx_description
1 polymer ?
#
loop_
_entity_poly.entity_id
_entity_poly.type
_entity_poly.pdbx_seq_one_letter_code
_entity_poly.pdbx_strand_id
1 'polypeptide(L)'
;HFVLYTTSATLLLTCIPYTFIVGEPINQKLEKKAKDLSSASLTDAAAEAGVAQEETVHQLVDRWATMNLGRTLLTGIAAIAATWAAVDRLEVVPAAARLAGGADRMG
;
A
#
# COMPACT_ATOMS: atom_id res chain seq x y z
N HIS A 1 19.12 -15.50 1.26
CA HIS A 1 19.13 -14.02 1.31
C HIS A 1 18.81 -13.33 -0.02
N PHE A 2 19.53 -13.62 -1.12
CA PHE A 2 19.29 -12.96 -2.42
C PHE A 2 17.82 -13.04 -2.86
N VAL A 3 17.19 -14.21 -2.72
CA VAL A 3 15.77 -14.40 -3.05
C VAL A 3 14.85 -13.46 -2.28
N LEU A 4 15.04 -13.28 -0.96
CA LEU A 4 14.17 -12.43 -0.14
C LEU A 4 14.33 -10.94 -0.47
N TYR A 5 15.56 -10.48 -0.70
CA TYR A 5 15.81 -9.09 -1.14
C TYR A 5 15.22 -8.84 -2.53
N THR A 6 15.40 -9.77 -3.47
CA THR A 6 14.83 -9.68 -4.82
C THR A 6 13.30 -9.70 -4.76
N THR A 7 12.70 -10.56 -3.93
CA THR A 7 11.24 -10.61 -3.73
C THR A 7 10.72 -9.28 -3.16
N SER A 8 11.36 -8.74 -2.12
CA SER A 8 10.97 -7.45 -1.53
C SER A 8 11.07 -6.31 -2.54
N ALA A 9 12.20 -6.19 -3.24
CA ALA A 9 12.40 -5.17 -4.26
C ALA A 9 11.38 -5.29 -5.41
N THR A 10 11.08 -6.51 -5.85
CA THR A 10 10.08 -6.76 -6.90
C THR A 10 8.69 -6.37 -6.43
N LEU A 11 8.28 -6.76 -5.22
CA LEU A 11 6.96 -6.39 -4.65
C LEU A 11 6.79 -4.87 -4.49
N LEU A 12 7.86 -4.15 -4.15
CA LEU A 12 7.83 -2.69 -4.09
C LEU A 12 7.73 -2.08 -5.50
N LEU A 13 8.46 -2.62 -6.47
CA LEU A 13 8.40 -2.17 -7.86
C LEU A 13 7.02 -2.42 -8.49
N THR A 14 6.35 -3.53 -8.17
CA THR A 14 4.99 -3.82 -8.67
C THR A 14 3.92 -2.87 -8.13
N CYS A 15 4.19 -2.14 -7.05
CA CYS A 15 3.26 -1.11 -6.57
C CYS A 15 3.04 0.02 -7.59
N ILE A 16 4.02 0.31 -8.45
CA ILE A 16 3.91 1.33 -9.49
C ILE A 16 2.85 0.93 -10.54
N PRO A 17 3.00 -0.18 -11.28
CA PRO A 17 1.99 -0.59 -12.25
C PRO A 17 0.65 -0.93 -11.58
N TYR A 18 0.64 -1.45 -10.35
CA TYR A 18 -0.60 -1.66 -9.59
C TYR A 18 -1.40 -0.37 -9.41
N THR A 19 -0.73 0.72 -9.02
CA THR A 19 -1.38 2.01 -8.79
C THR A 19 -1.99 2.58 -10.07
N PHE A 20 -1.26 2.52 -11.18
CA PHE A 20 -1.75 3.07 -12.46
C PHE A 20 -2.83 2.18 -13.11
N ILE A 21 -2.69 0.86 -13.06
CA ILE A 21 -3.62 -0.05 -13.76
C ILE A 21 -4.92 -0.22 -12.96
N VAL A 22 -4.82 -0.36 -11.64
CA VAL A 22 -5.98 -0.63 -10.78
C VAL A 22 -6.57 0.66 -10.20
N GLY A 23 -5.73 1.63 -9.86
CA GLY A 23 -6.15 2.81 -9.11
C GLY A 23 -6.57 4.00 -9.90
N GLU A 24 -5.90 4.27 -11.02
CA GLU A 24 -6.22 5.42 -11.86
C GLU A 24 -7.71 5.45 -12.29
N PRO A 25 -8.32 4.33 -12.75
CA PRO A 25 -9.73 4.34 -13.15
C PRO A 25 -10.68 4.65 -11.98
N ILE A 26 -10.36 4.18 -10.77
CA ILE A 26 -11.19 4.40 -9.57
C ILE A 26 -11.04 5.85 -9.11
N ASN A 27 -9.82 6.39 -9.12
CA ASN A 27 -9.54 7.78 -8.76
C ASN A 27 -10.26 8.76 -9.70
N GLN A 28 -10.22 8.52 -11.01
CA GLN A 28 -10.94 9.35 -11.99
C GLN A 28 -12.45 9.34 -11.77
N LYS A 29 -13.03 8.17 -11.45
CA LYS A 29 -14.46 8.06 -11.12
C LYS A 29 -14.82 8.79 -9.83
N LEU A 30 -13.99 8.68 -8.80
CA LEU A 30 -14.18 9.43 -7.55
C LEU A 30 -14.08 10.93 -7.76
N GLU A 31 -13.11 11.40 -8.56
CA GLU A 31 -12.94 12.81 -8.86
C GLU A 31 -14.13 13.36 -9.64
N LYS A 32 -14.61 12.63 -10.66
CA LYS A 32 -15.83 12.98 -11.39
C LYS A 32 -17.03 13.07 -10.43
N LYS A 33 -17.22 12.05 -9.58
CA LYS A 33 -18.33 12.01 -8.61
C LYS A 33 -18.26 13.15 -7.60
N ALA A 34 -17.06 13.54 -7.16
CA ALA A 34 -16.86 14.69 -6.29
C ALA A 34 -17.24 16.02 -6.99
N LYS A 35 -16.86 16.19 -8.26
CA LYS A 35 -17.26 17.34 -9.08
C LYS A 35 -18.78 17.39 -9.26
N ASP A 36 -19.39 16.28 -9.64
CA ASP A 36 -20.83 16.18 -9.86
C ASP A 36 -21.61 16.55 -8.59
N LEU A 37 -21.24 15.97 -7.44
CA LEU A 37 -21.84 16.30 -6.14
C LEU A 37 -21.63 17.76 -5.71
N SER A 38 -20.46 18.35 -6.02
CA SER A 38 -20.19 19.76 -5.72
C SER A 38 -20.98 20.73 -6.60
N SER A 39 -21.31 20.30 -7.82
CA SER A 39 -22.07 21.09 -8.81
C SER A 39 -23.58 20.92 -8.68
N ALA A 40 -24.04 19.84 -8.06
CA ALA A 40 -25.44 19.56 -7.80
C ALA A 40 -26.00 20.53 -6.75
N SER A 41 -26.62 21.61 -7.23
CA SER A 41 -27.52 22.41 -6.42
C SER A 41 -28.71 21.53 -6.02
N LEU A 42 -28.97 21.40 -4.72
CA LEU A 42 -29.95 20.48 -4.08
C LEU A 42 -31.44 20.68 -4.49
N THR A 43 -31.72 21.35 -5.61
CA THR A 43 -33.05 21.83 -6.00
C THR A 43 -33.66 21.08 -7.18
N ASP A 44 -32.98 20.12 -7.81
CA ASP A 44 -33.50 19.49 -9.03
C ASP A 44 -33.87 18.01 -8.83
N ALA A 45 -35.17 17.73 -8.81
CA ALA A 45 -35.74 16.39 -8.76
C ALA A 45 -35.33 15.53 -9.97
N ALA A 46 -34.76 16.12 -11.02
CA ALA A 46 -34.16 15.40 -12.15
C ALA A 46 -32.85 14.67 -11.81
N ALA A 47 -32.16 15.05 -10.73
CA ALA A 47 -30.93 14.39 -10.30
C ALA A 47 -31.16 12.96 -9.76
N GLU A 48 -32.38 12.63 -9.33
CA GLU A 48 -32.69 11.33 -8.72
C GLU A 48 -33.00 10.22 -9.74
N ALA A 49 -33.33 10.57 -10.99
CA ALA A 49 -33.74 9.59 -12.01
C ALA A 49 -32.57 8.92 -12.76
N GLY A 50 -31.38 9.55 -12.79
CA GLY A 50 -30.20 9.04 -13.51
C GLY A 50 -29.18 8.28 -12.65
N VAL A 51 -29.27 8.39 -11.31
CA VAL A 51 -28.26 7.84 -10.37
C VAL A 51 -28.30 6.31 -10.26
N ALA A 52 -29.40 5.67 -10.68
CA ALA A 52 -29.59 4.22 -10.51
C ALA A 52 -28.68 3.35 -11.40
N GLN A 53 -28.04 3.91 -12.44
CA GLN A 53 -27.23 3.13 -13.40
C GLN A 53 -25.71 3.33 -13.23
N GLU A 54 -25.26 4.34 -12.48
CA GLU A 54 -23.86 4.60 -12.18
C GLU A 54 -23.47 4.07 -10.79
N GLU A 55 -22.19 3.68 -10.61
CA GLU A 55 -21.68 3.20 -9.32
C GLU A 55 -21.94 4.23 -8.21
N THR A 56 -22.49 3.76 -7.09
CA THR A 56 -22.78 4.65 -5.95
C THR A 56 -21.48 5.18 -5.35
N VAL A 57 -21.54 6.31 -4.63
CA VAL A 57 -20.36 6.86 -3.93
C VAL A 57 -19.75 5.81 -3.00
N HIS A 58 -20.60 5.07 -2.29
CA HIS A 58 -20.18 4.03 -1.36
C HIS A 58 -19.43 2.90 -2.08
N GLN A 59 -19.96 2.41 -3.21
CA GLN A 59 -19.28 1.39 -4.02
C GLN A 59 -17.91 1.86 -4.55
N LEU A 60 -17.79 3.12 -4.97
CA LEU A 60 -16.51 3.68 -5.42
C LEU A 60 -15.50 3.80 -4.29
N VAL A 61 -15.93 4.27 -3.12
CA VAL A 61 -15.08 4.37 -1.92
C VAL A 61 -14.67 2.99 -1.42
N ASP A 62 -15.56 2.00 -1.42
CA ASP A 62 -15.25 0.61 -1.04
C ASP A 62 -14.20 0.00 -1.95
N ARG A 63 -14.30 0.24 -3.27
CA ARG A 63 -13.28 -0.19 -4.24
C ARG A 63 -11.95 0.51 -4.04
N TRP A 64 -11.97 1.82 -3.79
CA TRP A 64 -10.76 2.58 -3.46
C TRP A 64 -10.10 2.06 -2.19
N ALA A 65 -10.88 1.76 -1.16
CA ALA A 65 -10.40 1.17 0.09
C ALA A 65 -9.81 -0.22 -0.14
N THR A 66 -10.50 -1.07 -0.92
CA THR A 66 -10.05 -2.43 -1.26
C THR A 66 -8.71 -2.41 -2.01
N MET A 67 -8.54 -1.48 -2.95
CA MET A 67 -7.27 -1.30 -3.65
C MET A 67 -6.16 -0.86 -2.70
N ASN A 68 -6.41 0.12 -1.84
CA ASN A 68 -5.39 0.58 -0.89
C ASN A 68 -5.03 -0.49 0.14
N LEU A 69 -5.98 -1.36 0.50
CA LEU A 69 -5.73 -2.54 1.31
C LEU A 69 -4.78 -3.51 0.58
N GLY A 70 -5.04 -3.79 -0.70
CA GLY A 70 -4.14 -4.59 -1.53
C GLY A 70 -2.72 -4.03 -1.59
N ARG A 71 -2.58 -2.71 -1.78
CA ARG A 71 -1.28 -2.02 -1.75
C ARG A 71 -0.59 -2.17 -0.39
N THR A 72 -1.34 -2.00 0.70
CA THR A 72 -0.82 -2.16 2.07
C THR A 72 -0.28 -3.58 2.28
N LEU A 73 -1.02 -4.61 1.84
CA LEU A 73 -0.59 -6.00 1.93
C LEU A 73 0.70 -6.26 1.13
N LEU A 74 0.78 -5.77 -0.11
CA LEU A 74 1.99 -5.90 -0.94
C LEU A 74 3.22 -5.29 -0.26
N THR A 75 3.08 -4.06 0.24
CA THR A 75 4.17 -3.37 0.94
C THR A 75 4.52 -4.03 2.29
N GLY A 76 3.53 -4.54 3.01
CA GLY A 76 3.72 -5.25 4.27
C GLY A 76 4.50 -6.55 4.09
N ILE A 77 4.15 -7.35 3.08
CA ILE A 77 4.89 -8.57 2.74
C ILE A 77 6.32 -8.23 2.31
N ALA A 78 6.52 -7.18 1.51
CA ALA A 78 7.84 -6.72 1.12
C ALA A 78 8.70 -6.30 2.33
N ALA A 79 8.10 -5.60 3.29
CA ALA A 79 8.77 -5.18 4.52
C ALA A 79 9.16 -6.38 5.40
N ILE A 80 8.28 -7.37 5.56
CA ILE A 80 8.57 -8.61 6.28
C ILE A 80 9.71 -9.36 5.60
N ALA A 81 9.67 -9.54 4.28
CA ALA A 81 10.71 -10.24 3.52
C ALA A 81 12.08 -9.54 3.65
N ALA A 82 12.13 -8.21 3.55
CA ALA A 82 13.36 -7.45 3.74
C ALA A 82 13.89 -7.56 5.17
N THR A 83 13.01 -7.46 6.17
CA THR A 83 13.37 -7.58 7.58
C THR A 83 13.94 -8.96 7.88
N TRP A 84 13.29 -10.03 7.41
CA TRP A 84 13.78 -11.39 7.57
C TRP A 84 15.13 -11.60 6.88
N ALA A 85 15.29 -11.06 5.66
CA ALA A 85 16.56 -11.11 4.96
C ALA A 85 17.68 -10.36 5.68
N ALA A 86 17.35 -9.28 6.40
CA ALA A 86 18.30 -8.49 7.18
C ALA A 86 18.68 -9.20 8.48
N VAL A 87 17.71 -9.73 9.23
CA VAL A 87 17.94 -10.50 10.46
C VAL A 87 18.77 -11.74 10.16
N ASP A 88 18.44 -12.52 9.13
CA ASP A 88 19.23 -13.72 8.78
C ASP A 88 20.66 -13.37 8.33
N ARG A 89 20.89 -12.17 7.77
CA ARG A 89 22.23 -11.73 7.33
C ARG A 89 23.06 -11.19 8.48
N LEU A 90 22.39 -10.61 9.47
CA LEU A 90 22.94 -10.30 10.77
C LEU A 90 22.82 -11.59 11.60
N GLU A 91 23.62 -12.61 11.28
CA GLU A 91 23.86 -13.69 12.26
C GLU A 91 24.02 -13.00 13.60
N VAL A 92 23.20 -13.36 14.59
CA VAL A 92 23.29 -12.79 15.93
C VAL A 92 24.59 -13.31 16.56
N VAL A 93 25.75 -12.90 16.05
CA VAL A 93 26.90 -12.54 16.87
C VAL A 93 26.42 -11.29 17.57
N PRO A 94 25.96 -11.40 18.82
CA PRO A 94 25.30 -10.28 19.43
C PRO A 94 26.30 -9.14 19.47
N ALA A 95 25.84 -7.92 19.19
CA ALA A 95 26.59 -6.73 19.55
C ALA A 95 27.04 -6.81 21.03
N ALA A 96 26.30 -7.55 21.87
CA ALA A 96 26.71 -7.94 23.22
C ALA A 96 27.94 -8.86 23.30
N ALA A 97 28.18 -9.80 22.37
CA ALA A 97 29.40 -10.62 22.34
C ALA A 97 30.62 -9.80 21.87
N ARG A 98 30.42 -8.84 20.95
CA ARG A 98 31.46 -7.89 20.55
C ARG A 98 31.80 -6.88 21.65
N LEU A 99 30.83 -6.49 22.50
CA LEU A 99 31.05 -5.68 23.70
C LEU A 99 31.67 -6.49 24.85
N ALA A 100 31.25 -7.74 25.06
CA ALA A 100 31.82 -8.63 26.08
C ALA A 100 33.29 -8.96 25.80
N GLY A 101 33.65 -9.30 24.56
CA GLY A 101 35.05 -9.55 24.17
C GLY A 101 35.93 -8.29 24.08
N GLY A 102 35.37 -7.10 24.25
CA GLY A 102 36.13 -5.85 24.40
C GLY A 102 36.62 -5.63 25.84
N ALA A 103 35.91 -6.15 26.84
CA ALA A 103 36.27 -6.04 28.26
C ALA A 103 37.49 -6.91 28.61
N ASP A 104 37.67 -8.05 27.96
CA ASP A 104 38.80 -8.98 28.15
C ASP A 104 40.13 -8.52 27.50
N ARG A 105 40.17 -7.32 26.89
CA ARG A 105 41.40 -6.75 26.29
C ARG A 105 42.04 -5.64 27.14
N MET A 106 41.48 -5.39 28.32
CA MET A 106 41.85 -4.30 29.23
C MET A 106 42.38 -4.81 30.58
N GLY A 107 42.73 -6.10 30.69
CA GLY A 107 43.34 -6.73 31.87
C GLY A 107 44.60 -7.48 31.51
#